data_AF-H0YJH8-F1
#
_entry.id   AF-H0YJH8-F1
#
_cell.length_a   1.000
_cell.length_b   1.000
_cell.length_c   1.000
_cell.angle_alpha   90.00
_cell.angle_beta   90.00
_cell.angle_gamma   90.00
#
_symmetry.space_group_name_H-M   'P 1'
#
loop_
_entity.id
_entity.type
_entity.pdbx_description
1 polymer ?
#
loop_
_entity_poly.entity_id
_entity_poly.type
_entity_poly.pdbx_seq_one_letter_code
_entity_poly.pdbx_strand_id
1 'polypeptide(L)'
;RAKKDNVAGVTLPVFEHYHEGTDSYELTGLARGGEQLAKLKRNYAKAVELLVELASLQTSFVTLDEAIKITNRRVNAIEHVIIPRIERTLAYIITELDEREREEFYRLKKIQEKKKILKEKSEKDLEQRRAAGEVLEPANLLAEEKDEDLLFE
;
A
#
# COMPACT_ATOMS: atom_id res chain seq x y z
N ARG A 1 -0.70 22.98 34.36
CA ARG A 1 -1.58 21.87 33.88
C ARG A 1 -1.05 21.35 32.55
N ALA A 2 -1.32 20.09 32.21
CA ALA A 2 -0.98 19.55 30.89
C ALA A 2 -2.20 19.63 29.97
N LYS A 3 -2.05 20.29 28.83
CA LYS A 3 -3.02 20.35 27.74
C LYS A 3 -2.50 19.49 26.60
N LYS A 4 -3.40 18.91 25.82
CA LYS A 4 -3.04 18.19 24.59
C LYS A 4 -3.32 19.10 23.42
N ASP A 5 -2.33 19.29 22.56
CA ASP A 5 -2.47 19.99 21.28
C ASP A 5 -2.25 18.99 20.14
N ASN A 6 -2.98 19.12 19.05
CA ASN A 6 -2.90 18.19 17.92
C ASN A 6 -2.36 18.95 16.70
N VAL A 7 -1.15 18.61 16.28
CA VAL A 7 -0.50 19.20 15.10
C VAL A 7 -0.19 18.09 14.11
N ALA A 8 -0.73 18.21 12.90
CA ALA A 8 -0.50 17.27 11.79
C ALA A 8 -0.73 15.78 12.13
N GLY A 9 -1.69 15.49 13.02
CA GLY A 9 -2.02 14.12 13.45
C GLY A 9 -1.16 13.57 14.58
N VAL A 10 -0.20 14.34 15.10
CA VAL A 10 0.59 14.02 16.29
C VAL A 10 0.04 14.79 17.49
N THR A 11 -0.22 14.09 18.59
CA THR A 11 -0.70 14.68 19.84
C THR A 11 0.50 15.12 20.70
N LEU A 12 0.65 16.43 20.85
CA LEU A 12 1.73 17.09 21.58
C LEU A 12 1.26 17.46 23.00
N PRO A 13 2.04 17.12 24.04
CA PRO A 13 1.79 17.60 25.39
C PRO A 13 2.29 19.04 25.54
N VAL A 14 1.38 19.96 25.85
CA VAL A 14 1.66 21.38 26.09
C VAL A 14 1.49 21.68 27.58
N PHE A 15 2.45 22.37 28.19
CA PHE A 15 2.35 22.80 29.58
C PHE A 15 1.74 24.21 29.65
N GLU A 16 0.72 24.36 30.49
CA GLU A 16 0.17 25.66 30.87
C GLU A 16 0.59 25.99 32.31
N HIS A 17 1.19 27.17 32.51
CA HIS A 17 1.50 27.67 33.85
C HIS A 17 0.19 27.92 34.60
N TYR A 18 0.05 27.32 35.79
CA TYR A 18 -1.10 27.51 36.66
C TYR A 18 -0.60 27.86 38.05
N HIS A 19 -1.11 28.95 38.61
CA HIS A 19 -0.77 29.43 39.94
C HIS A 19 -1.93 29.13 40.89
N GLU A 20 -1.70 28.30 41.90
CA GLU A 20 -2.72 27.89 42.87
C GLU A 20 -2.43 28.50 44.24
N GLY A 21 -3.11 29.61 44.59
CA GLY A 21 -3.17 30.22 45.93
C GLY A 21 -1.81 30.49 46.62
N THR A 22 -1.78 30.76 47.93
CA THR A 22 -1.64 32.12 48.49
C THR A 22 -0.15 32.48 48.60
N ASP A 23 0.19 33.78 48.55
CA ASP A 23 1.56 34.29 48.61
C ASP A 23 2.24 33.92 49.95
N SER A 24 2.93 32.78 49.99
CA SER A 24 3.51 32.18 51.21
C SER A 24 4.55 33.05 51.92
N TYR A 25 5.01 34.08 51.22
CA TYR A 25 6.07 34.99 51.66
C TYR A 25 5.59 36.43 51.84
N GLU A 26 4.29 36.66 52.02
CA GLU A 26 3.69 38.01 52.18
C GLU A 26 4.29 38.79 53.37
N LEU A 27 4.73 38.08 54.44
CA LEU A 27 5.34 38.65 55.66
C LEU A 27 6.87 38.50 55.74
N THR A 28 7.57 38.30 54.61
CA THR A 28 9.05 38.12 54.61
C THR A 28 9.87 39.41 54.67
N GLY A 29 9.21 40.57 54.81
CA GLY A 29 9.89 41.86 54.95
C GLY A 29 10.64 41.98 56.27
N LEU A 30 11.90 41.55 56.33
CA LEU A 30 12.82 41.93 57.40
C LEU A 30 13.16 43.43 57.21
N ALA A 31 12.67 44.26 58.13
CA ALA A 31 12.87 45.70 58.16
C ALA A 31 12.41 46.43 56.88
N ARG A 32 13.35 46.96 56.07
CA ARG A 32 13.06 47.77 54.86
C ARG A 32 13.28 47.02 53.54
N GLY A 33 13.61 45.72 53.58
CA GLY A 33 13.94 44.92 52.40
C GLY A 33 12.75 44.33 51.63
N GLY A 34 11.51 44.57 52.09
CA GLY A 34 10.31 43.97 51.50
C GLY A 34 10.06 44.39 50.04
N GLU A 35 10.42 45.61 49.65
CA GLU A 35 10.23 46.09 48.27
C GLU A 35 11.15 45.38 47.28
N GLN A 36 12.43 45.15 47.64
CA GLN A 36 13.39 44.41 46.83
C GLN A 36 12.98 42.94 46.70
N LEU A 37 12.50 42.33 47.79
CA LEU A 37 11.94 40.98 47.79
C LEU A 37 10.71 40.86 46.87
N ALA A 38 9.80 41.85 46.89
CA ALA A 38 8.66 41.88 45.98
C ALA A 38 9.08 42.01 44.51
N LYS A 39 10.09 42.85 44.20
CA LYS A 39 10.66 42.95 42.84
C LYS A 39 11.32 41.63 42.40
N LEU A 40 12.07 40.99 43.29
CA LEU A 40 12.70 39.69 43.03
C LEU A 40 11.65 38.62 42.73
N LYS A 41 10.58 38.52 43.53
CA LYS A 41 9.46 37.60 43.30
C LYS A 41 8.84 37.79 41.93
N ARG A 42 8.54 39.03 41.53
CA ARG A 42 7.95 39.31 40.20
C ARG A 42 8.87 38.88 39.06
N ASN A 43 10.17 39.11 39.19
CA ASN A 43 11.15 38.70 38.18
C ASN A 43 11.27 37.18 38.10
N TYR A 44 11.30 36.49 39.24
CA TYR A 44 11.32 35.03 39.29
C TYR A 44 10.03 34.40 38.77
N ALA A 45 8.87 34.97 39.09
CA ALA A 45 7.58 34.51 38.57
C ALA A 45 7.56 34.57 37.04
N LYS A 46 7.99 35.68 36.44
CA LYS A 46 8.13 35.82 34.99
C LYS A 46 9.15 34.85 34.39
N ALA A 47 10.27 34.63 35.07
CA ALA A 47 11.29 33.67 34.62
C ALA A 47 10.75 32.23 34.63
N VAL A 48 10.00 31.85 35.67
CA VAL A 48 9.36 30.53 35.75
C VAL A 48 8.29 30.36 34.67
N GLU A 49 7.48 31.38 34.42
CA GLU A 49 6.49 31.36 33.33
C GLU A 49 7.17 31.10 31.97
N LEU A 50 8.25 31.82 31.67
CA LEU A 50 9.03 31.64 30.44
C LEU A 50 9.70 30.25 30.36
N LEU A 51 10.20 29.74 31.48
CA LEU A 51 10.76 28.38 31.53
C LEU A 51 9.70 27.29 31.29
N VAL A 52 8.47 27.50 31.76
CA VAL A 52 7.36 26.56 31.49
C VAL A 52 7.00 26.56 30.01
N GLU A 53 6.96 27.73 29.36
CA GLU A 53 6.77 27.82 27.90
C GLU A 53 7.91 27.11 27.14
N LEU A 54 9.17 27.33 27.55
CA LEU A 54 10.32 26.67 26.94
C LEU A 54 10.28 25.15 27.10
N ALA A 55 9.93 24.65 28.29
CA ALA A 55 9.80 23.22 28.55
C ALA A 55 8.68 22.59 27.71
N SER A 56 7.59 23.32 27.49
CA SER A 56 6.50 22.90 26.61
C SER A 56 6.96 22.74 25.17
N LEU A 57 7.72 23.72 24.67
CA LEU A 57 8.28 23.68 23.32
C LEU A 57 9.31 22.55 23.16
N GLN A 58 10.21 22.37 24.13
CA GLN A 58 11.20 21.28 24.10
C GLN A 58 10.54 19.90 24.09
N THR A 59 9.54 19.69 24.95
CA THR A 59 8.84 18.39 25.01
C THR A 59 8.12 18.12 23.69
N SER A 60 7.43 19.13 23.15
CA SER A 60 6.77 19.03 21.85
C SER A 60 7.77 18.71 20.73
N PHE A 61 8.93 19.36 20.72
CA PHE A 61 9.98 19.14 19.72
C PHE A 61 10.52 17.71 19.73
N VAL A 62 10.82 17.14 20.91
CA VAL A 62 11.32 15.76 21.02
C VAL A 62 10.27 14.76 20.55
N THR A 63 9.00 14.92 20.96
CA THR A 63 7.91 14.02 20.53
C THR A 63 7.66 14.09 19.03
N LEU A 64 7.80 15.29 18.43
CA LEU A 64 7.61 15.50 17.00
C LEU A 64 8.77 14.93 16.18
N ASP A 65 10.01 15.08 16.64
CA ASP A 65 11.19 14.46 16.01
C ASP A 65 11.08 12.92 15.97
N GLU A 66 10.60 12.30 17.05
CA GLU A 66 10.37 10.86 17.08
C GLU A 66 9.29 10.43 16.08
N ALA A 67 8.18 11.16 16.01
CA ALA A 67 7.10 10.90 15.04
C ALA A 67 7.59 11.02 13.59
N ILE A 68 8.43 12.02 13.29
CA ILE A 68 9.06 12.18 11.97
C ILE A 68 9.97 11.00 11.67
N LYS A 69 10.81 10.57 12.62
CA LYS A 69 11.71 9.41 12.43
C LYS A 69 10.94 8.11 12.18
N ILE A 70 9.83 7.89 12.87
CA ILE A 70 8.95 6.74 12.62
C ILE A 70 8.36 6.81 11.21
N THR A 71 7.88 7.99 10.81
CA THR A 71 7.31 8.22 9.48
C THR A 71 8.34 7.99 8.37
N ASN A 72 9.55 8.54 8.51
CA ASN A 72 10.64 8.34 7.55
C ASN A 72 11.06 6.87 7.44
N ARG A 73 11.16 6.15 8.58
CA ARG A 73 11.42 4.70 8.55
C ARG A 73 10.32 3.93 7.81
N ARG A 74 9.06 4.33 8.00
CA ARG A 74 7.91 3.71 7.30
C ARG A 74 7.97 3.98 5.80
N VAL A 75 8.30 5.20 5.38
CA VAL A 75 8.50 5.56 3.97
C VAL A 75 9.61 4.71 3.37
N ASN A 76 10.78 4.63 4.01
CA ASN A 76 11.90 3.82 3.52
C ASN A 76 11.57 2.32 3.43
N ALA A 77 10.81 1.79 4.39
CA ALA A 77 10.36 0.40 4.34
C ALA A 77 9.39 0.15 3.17
N ILE A 78 8.51 1.11 2.89
CA ILE A 78 7.60 1.01 1.74
C ILE A 78 8.40 1.05 0.43
N GLU A 79 9.32 2.01 0.30
CA GLU A 79 10.09 2.26 -0.91
C GLU A 79 11.08 1.13 -1.24
N HIS A 80 11.84 0.66 -0.25
CA HIS A 80 12.93 -0.28 -0.50
C HIS A 80 12.62 -1.74 -0.18
N VAL A 81 11.51 -2.03 0.51
CA VAL A 81 11.14 -3.40 0.89
C VAL A 81 9.80 -3.82 0.30
N ILE A 82 8.75 -3.03 0.50
CA ILE A 82 7.39 -3.43 0.12
C ILE A 82 7.19 -3.30 -1.38
N ILE A 83 7.48 -2.14 -1.98
CA ILE A 83 7.33 -1.91 -3.42
C ILE A 83 8.12 -2.95 -4.23
N PRO A 84 9.44 -3.16 -4.00
CA PRO A 84 10.20 -4.13 -4.79
C PRO A 84 9.77 -5.58 -4.56
N ARG A 85 9.13 -5.90 -3.43
CA ARG A 85 8.56 -7.23 -3.19
C ARG A 85 7.27 -7.42 -3.99
N ILE A 86 6.40 -6.42 -4.02
CA ILE A 86 5.16 -6.45 -4.81
C ILE A 86 5.48 -6.49 -6.30
N GLU A 87 6.44 -5.69 -6.79
CA GLU A 87 6.86 -5.69 -8.19
C GLU A 87 7.39 -7.06 -8.63
N ARG A 88 8.19 -7.73 -7.79
CA ARG A 88 8.65 -9.11 -8.06
C ARG A 88 7.49 -10.10 -8.12
N THR A 89 6.54 -9.99 -7.20
CA THR A 89 5.34 -10.84 -7.23
C THR A 89 4.50 -10.59 -8.48
N LEU A 90 4.34 -9.34 -8.87
CA LEU A 90 3.61 -8.97 -10.08
C LEU A 90 4.30 -9.51 -11.34
N ALA A 91 5.62 -9.36 -11.44
CA ALA A 91 6.40 -9.94 -12.54
C ALA A 91 6.24 -11.46 -12.60
N TYR A 92 6.30 -12.15 -11.45
CA TYR A 92 6.08 -13.60 -11.38
C TYR A 92 4.69 -14.00 -11.88
N ILE A 93 3.64 -13.29 -11.45
CA ILE A 93 2.26 -13.58 -11.88
C ILE A 93 2.12 -13.40 -13.39
N ILE A 94 2.67 -12.32 -13.96
CA ILE A 94 2.63 -12.09 -15.42
C ILE A 94 3.33 -13.23 -16.15
N THR A 95 4.55 -13.62 -15.72
CA THR A 95 5.29 -14.70 -16.38
C THR A 95 4.58 -16.05 -16.30
N GLU A 96 3.91 -16.34 -15.19
CA GLU A 96 3.13 -17.58 -15.04
C GLU A 96 1.87 -17.56 -15.91
N LEU A 97 1.17 -16.43 -15.99
CA LEU A 97 0.00 -16.30 -16.87
C LEU A 97 0.40 -16.46 -18.35
N ASP A 98 1.46 -15.78 -18.78
CA ASP A 98 1.97 -15.88 -20.16
C ASP A 98 2.38 -17.32 -20.52
N GLU A 99 3.01 -18.05 -19.59
CA GLU A 99 3.41 -19.44 -19.83
C GLU A 99 2.20 -20.37 -19.88
N ARG A 100 1.18 -20.14 -19.04
CA ARG A 100 -0.10 -20.88 -19.09
C ARG A 100 -0.81 -20.65 -20.42
N GLU A 101 -0.90 -19.41 -20.88
CA GLU A 101 -1.46 -19.07 -22.18
C GLU A 101 -0.68 -19.72 -23.33
N ARG A 102 0.65 -19.74 -23.25
CA ARG A 102 1.50 -20.41 -24.24
C ARG A 102 1.26 -21.93 -24.27
N GLU A 103 1.17 -22.57 -23.12
CA GLU A 103 0.87 -24.01 -23.02
C GLU A 103 -0.50 -24.34 -23.63
N GLU A 104 -1.53 -23.54 -23.33
CA GLU A 104 -2.87 -23.70 -23.89
C GLU A 104 -2.87 -23.48 -25.40
N PHE A 105 -2.20 -22.44 -25.89
CA PHE A 105 -2.06 -22.16 -27.31
C PHE A 105 -1.38 -23.33 -28.05
N TYR A 106 -0.31 -23.89 -27.49
CA TYR A 106 0.37 -25.04 -28.09
C TYR A 106 -0.52 -26.29 -28.12
N ARG A 107 -1.30 -26.53 -27.06
CA ARG A 107 -2.27 -27.63 -26.98
C ARG A 107 -3.34 -27.52 -28.06
N LEU A 108 -3.94 -26.33 -28.23
CA LEU A 108 -4.93 -26.05 -29.26
C LEU A 108 -4.33 -26.22 -30.66
N LYS A 109 -3.13 -25.68 -30.91
CA LYS A 109 -2.42 -25.84 -32.19
C LYS A 109 -2.19 -27.31 -32.54
N LYS A 110 -1.80 -28.14 -31.57
CA LYS A 110 -1.61 -29.59 -31.81
C LYS A 110 -2.91 -30.32 -32.10
N ILE A 111 -4.02 -29.94 -31.47
CA ILE A 111 -5.34 -30.51 -31.76
C ILE A 111 -5.77 -30.14 -33.18
N GLN A 112 -5.59 -28.88 -33.59
CA GLN A 112 -5.93 -28.42 -34.93
C GLN A 112 -5.07 -29.09 -36.00
N GLU A 113 -3.76 -29.25 -35.76
CA GLU A 113 -2.85 -29.99 -36.65
C GLU A 113 -3.27 -31.46 -36.81
N LYS A 114 -3.66 -32.13 -35.71
CA LYS A 114 -4.22 -33.49 -35.77
C LYS A 114 -5.53 -33.55 -36.56
N LYS A 115 -6.48 -32.64 -36.31
CA LYS A 115 -7.74 -32.55 -37.07
C LYS A 115 -7.47 -32.37 -38.57
N LYS A 116 -6.51 -31.51 -38.95
CA LYS A 116 -6.12 -31.29 -40.35
C LYS A 116 -5.55 -32.54 -41.01
N ILE A 117 -4.63 -33.24 -40.34
CA ILE A 117 -4.06 -34.51 -40.86
C ILE A 117 -5.14 -35.58 -41.04
N LEU A 118 -6.07 -35.70 -40.09
CA LEU A 118 -7.21 -36.61 -40.19
C LEU A 118 -8.10 -36.28 -41.39
N LYS A 119 -8.39 -34.99 -41.62
CA LYS A 119 -9.17 -34.52 -42.76
C LYS A 119 -8.49 -34.86 -44.09
N GLU A 120 -7.20 -34.54 -44.22
CA GLU A 120 -6.41 -34.86 -45.43
C GLU A 120 -6.32 -36.37 -45.70
N LYS A 121 -6.23 -37.21 -44.66
CA LYS A 121 -6.28 -38.68 -44.82
C LYS A 121 -7.66 -39.15 -45.28
N SER A 122 -8.72 -38.64 -44.67
CA SER A 122 -10.09 -39.00 -45.04
C SER A 122 -10.42 -38.61 -46.48
N GLU A 123 -9.92 -37.46 -46.96
CA GLU A 123 -10.07 -37.01 -48.34
C GLU A 123 -9.30 -37.92 -49.32
N LYS A 124 -8.07 -38.31 -48.97
CA LYS A 124 -7.28 -39.27 -49.77
C LYS A 124 -7.91 -40.65 -49.85
N ASP A 125 -8.46 -41.15 -48.74
CA ASP A 125 -9.17 -42.44 -48.71
C ASP A 125 -10.45 -42.39 -49.57
N LEU A 126 -11.16 -41.26 -49.57
CA LEU A 126 -12.32 -40.99 -50.42
C LEU A 126 -11.93 -40.94 -51.91
N GLU A 127 -10.82 -40.30 -52.25
CA GLU A 127 -10.29 -40.25 -53.62
C GLU A 127 -9.84 -41.63 -54.11
N GLN A 128 -9.18 -42.43 -53.25
CA GLN A 128 -8.80 -43.80 -53.58
C GLN A 128 -10.03 -44.69 -53.82
N ARG A 129 -11.07 -44.55 -52.99
CA ARG A 129 -12.36 -45.26 -53.19
C ARG A 129 -13.06 -44.84 -54.47
N ARG A 130 -13.05 -43.55 -54.82
CA ARG A 130 -13.57 -43.05 -56.11
C ARG A 130 -12.77 -43.58 -57.31
N ALA A 131 -11.44 -43.66 -57.20
CA ALA A 131 -10.57 -44.18 -58.26
C ALA A 131 -10.70 -45.71 -58.44
N ALA A 132 -11.03 -46.44 -57.38
CA ALA A 132 -11.28 -47.89 -57.42
C ALA A 132 -12.63 -48.27 -58.07
N GLY A 133 -13.47 -47.30 -58.43
CA GLY A 133 -14.68 -47.54 -59.23
C GLY A 133 -15.90 -48.07 -58.44
N GLU A 134 -15.90 -48.00 -57.11
CA GLU A 134 -17.12 -48.23 -56.32
C GLU A 134 -18.01 -46.97 -56.36
N VAL A 135 -19.12 -47.04 -57.11
CA VAL A 135 -20.16 -46.01 -57.12
C VAL A 135 -20.83 -45.99 -55.75
N LEU A 136 -20.74 -44.87 -55.03
CA LEU A 136 -21.54 -44.61 -53.83
C LEU A 136 -22.67 -43.64 -54.17
N GLU A 137 -23.90 -44.10 -53.96
CA GLU A 137 -25.10 -43.25 -53.89
C GLU A 137 -24.87 -42.03 -52.99
N PRO A 138 -25.53 -40.89 -53.25
CA PRO A 138 -25.34 -39.68 -52.45
C PRO A 138 -25.85 -39.92 -51.03
N ALA A 139 -24.92 -40.12 -50.08
CA ALA A 139 -25.24 -40.13 -48.66
C ALA A 139 -25.75 -38.75 -48.22
N ASN A 140 -26.87 -38.76 -47.52
CA ASN A 140 -27.72 -37.62 -47.16
C ASN A 140 -27.00 -36.36 -46.67
N LEU A 141 -27.49 -35.23 -47.18
CA LEU A 141 -27.08 -33.83 -46.98
C LEU A 141 -27.47 -33.23 -45.61
N LEU A 142 -27.59 -34.01 -44.52
CA LEU A 142 -28.35 -33.60 -43.32
C LEU A 142 -27.74 -33.92 -41.94
N ALA A 143 -26.43 -33.76 -41.75
CA ALA A 143 -25.87 -33.44 -40.42
C ALA A 143 -24.42 -32.97 -40.56
N GLU A 144 -24.25 -31.80 -41.17
CA GLU A 144 -23.17 -30.91 -40.76
C GLU A 144 -23.34 -30.68 -39.25
N GLU A 145 -22.67 -31.46 -38.42
CA GLU A 145 -22.20 -30.92 -37.15
C GLU A 145 -21.21 -29.83 -37.54
N LYS A 146 -21.74 -28.62 -37.72
CA LYS A 146 -20.98 -27.40 -37.54
C LYS A 146 -20.36 -27.54 -36.16
N ASP A 147 -19.12 -28.01 -36.10
CA ASP A 147 -18.22 -27.67 -35.02
C ASP A 147 -18.25 -26.15 -34.97
N GLU A 148 -19.06 -25.60 -34.06
CA GLU A 148 -19.04 -24.17 -33.77
C GLU A 148 -17.59 -23.84 -33.46
N ASP A 149 -16.98 -23.02 -34.32
CA ASP A 149 -15.73 -22.36 -34.00
C ASP A 149 -15.97 -21.59 -32.70
N LEU A 150 -15.54 -22.17 -31.58
CA LEU A 150 -15.31 -21.47 -30.33
C LEU A 150 -14.08 -20.57 -30.53
N LEU A 151 -14.24 -19.58 -31.41
CA LEU A 151 -13.53 -18.32 -31.35
C LEU A 151 -14.11 -17.58 -30.15
N PHE A 152 -13.40 -17.63 -29.02
CA PHE A 152 -13.69 -16.72 -27.91
C PHE A 152 -13.29 -15.30 -28.32
N GLU A 153 -14.16 -14.34 -27.99
CA GLU A 153 -13.82 -12.91 -27.83
C GLU A 153 -12.66 -12.70 -26.85
#